data_AF-A0A6J4R283-F1
#
_entry.id   AF-A0A6J4R283-F1
#
_cell.length_a   1.000
_cell.length_b   1.000
_cell.length_c   1.000
_cell.angle_alpha   90.00
_cell.angle_beta   90.00
_cell.angle_gamma   90.00
#
_symmetry.space_group_name_H-M   'P 1'
#
loop_
_entity.id
_entity.type
_entity.pdbx_description
1 polymer ?
#
loop_
_entity_poly.entity_id
_entity_poly.type
_entity_poly.pdbx_seq_one_letter_code
_entity_poly.pdbx_strand_id
1 'polypeptide(L)' 'MKKGQGGRGMPEGTEVGGFKVVAATLFGGIEVARYPTLEQAEWRAKQLAAEAERSPRGYIQYLVKPVRERKKRS' A
#
# COMPACT_ATOMS: atom_id res chain seq x y z
N MET A 1 2.90 15.55 31.49
CA MET A 1 2.62 14.37 30.65
C MET A 1 2.57 14.80 29.19
N LYS A 2 3.56 14.45 28.36
CA LYS A 2 3.67 14.89 26.97
C LYS A 2 3.15 13.76 26.05
N LYS A 3 1.86 13.79 25.71
CA LYS A 3 1.31 12.96 24.62
C LYS A 3 1.47 13.75 23.32
N GLY A 4 2.37 13.28 22.46
CA GLY A 4 2.65 13.97 21.19
C GLY A 4 3.51 13.11 20.29
N GLN A 5 3.02 11.92 19.95
CA GLN A 5 3.48 11.09 18.84
C GLN A 5 2.28 10.29 18.35
N GLY A 6 1.39 10.96 17.63
CA GLY A 6 0.29 10.36 16.89
C GLY A 6 0.43 10.73 15.43
N GLY A 7 0.52 9.72 14.57
CA GLY A 7 0.33 9.72 13.11
C GLY A 7 0.69 10.99 12.33
N ARG A 8 1.79 10.92 11.59
CA ARG A 8 2.15 11.76 10.43
C ARG A 8 0.89 12.30 9.73
N GLY A 9 0.61 13.60 9.90
CA GLY A 9 -0.58 14.29 9.41
C GLY A 9 -0.84 13.99 7.93
N MET A 10 -1.97 13.34 7.66
CA MET A 10 -2.58 13.34 6.34
C MET A 10 -3.25 14.70 6.16
N PRO A 11 -2.97 15.45 5.09
CA PRO A 11 -3.63 16.71 4.86
C PRO A 11 -5.14 16.47 4.71
N GLU A 12 -5.90 17.13 5.57
CA GLU A 12 -7.36 17.21 5.57
C GLU A 12 -7.81 17.61 4.16
N GLY A 13 -8.38 16.66 3.40
CA GLY A 13 -8.76 16.84 2.00
C GLY A 13 -8.17 15.82 1.00
N THR A 14 -7.38 14.84 1.44
CA THR A 14 -7.03 13.69 0.59
C THR A 14 -8.09 12.59 0.74
N GLU A 15 -9.03 12.51 -0.22
CA GLU A 15 -9.89 11.33 -0.36
C GLU A 15 -9.00 10.13 -0.75
N VAL A 16 -9.05 9.06 0.04
CA VAL A 16 -8.34 7.82 -0.30
C VAL A 16 -9.11 7.18 -1.44
N GLY A 17 -8.63 7.32 -2.68
CA GLY A 17 -9.23 6.73 -3.89
C GLY A 17 -9.05 5.22 -4.00
N GLY A 18 -8.84 4.54 -2.87
CA GLY A 18 -8.51 3.12 -2.77
C GLY A 18 -7.07 2.86 -2.32
N PHE A 19 -6.66 1.61 -2.47
CA PHE A 19 -5.41 1.04 -1.98
C PHE A 19 -4.72 0.28 -3.10
N LYS A 20 -3.40 0.29 -3.09
CA LYS A 20 -2.59 -0.47 -4.04
C LYS A 20 -1.66 -1.43 -3.31
N VAL A 21 -1.45 -2.58 -3.91
CA VAL A 21 -0.44 -3.55 -3.49
C VAL A 21 0.80 -3.33 -4.35
N VAL A 22 1.94 -3.18 -3.70
CA VAL A 22 3.24 -2.91 -4.33
C VAL A 22 4.19 -4.04 -3.97
N ALA A 23 4.72 -4.73 -4.97
CA ALA A 23 5.83 -5.64 -4.79
C ALA A 23 7.13 -4.84 -4.69
N ALA A 24 7.75 -4.86 -3.52
CA ALA A 24 9.08 -4.30 -3.29
C ALA A 24 10.14 -5.26 -3.83
N THR A 25 10.99 -4.74 -4.69
CA THR A 25 12.16 -5.40 -5.27
C THR A 25 13.42 -4.62 -4.89
N LEU A 26 14.60 -5.19 -5.15
CA LEU A 26 15.88 -4.49 -4.99
C LEU A 26 15.99 -3.24 -5.89
N PHE A 27 15.18 -3.14 -6.94
CA PHE A 27 15.21 -2.06 -7.93
C PHE A 27 14.06 -1.06 -7.80
N GLY A 28 13.24 -1.17 -6.73
CA GLY A 28 12.10 -0.29 -6.49
C GLY A 28 10.80 -1.04 -6.22
N GLY A 29 9.67 -0.33 -6.29
CA GLY A 29 8.34 -0.91 -6.04
C GLY A 29 7.51 -1.01 -7.31
N ILE A 30 7.01 -2.21 -7.63
CA ILE A 30 6.12 -2.47 -8.76
C ILE A 30 4.69 -2.54 -8.24
N GLU A 31 3.79 -1.73 -8.79
CA GLU A 31 2.36 -1.85 -8.49
C GLU A 31 1.82 -3.12 -9.15
N VAL A 32 1.29 -4.05 -8.35
CA VAL A 32 0.80 -5.34 -8.83
C VAL A 32 -0.73 -5.45 -8.81
N ALA A 33 -1.40 -4.65 -7.98
CA ALA A 33 -2.86 -4.61 -7.92
C ALA A 33 -3.37 -3.32 -7.27
N ARG A 34 -4.62 -2.94 -7.58
CA ARG A 34 -5.39 -1.90 -6.90
C ARG A 34 -6.72 -2.45 -6.42
N TYR A 35 -7.17 -1.96 -5.28
CA TYR A 35 -8.40 -2.34 -4.61
C TYR A 35 -9.11 -1.11 -4.03
N PRO A 36 -10.44 -1.08 -4.04
CA PRO A 36 -11.20 0.00 -3.41
C PRO A 36 -11.05 0.01 -1.88
N THR A 37 -10.80 -1.14 -1.25
CA THR A 37 -10.72 -1.25 0.22
C THR A 37 -9.36 -1.74 0.71
N LEU A 38 -9.03 -1.37 1.96
CA LEU A 38 -7.80 -1.79 2.62
C LEU A 38 -7.78 -3.30 2.80
N GLU A 39 -8.88 -3.87 3.29
CA GLU A 39 -9.01 -5.30 3.58
C GLU A 39 -8.72 -6.18 2.36
N GLN A 40 -9.23 -5.79 1.18
CA GLN A 40 -8.95 -6.50 -0.07
C GLN A 40 -7.46 -6.42 -0.45
N ALA A 41 -6.84 -5.24 -0.29
CA ALA A 41 -5.43 -5.06 -0.58
C ALA A 41 -4.54 -5.86 0.39
N GLU A 42 -4.88 -5.89 1.68
CA GLU A 42 -4.15 -6.68 2.69
C GLU A 42 -4.29 -8.17 2.46
N TRP A 43 -5.51 -8.65 2.17
CA TRP A 43 -5.75 -10.04 1.84
C TRP A 43 -4.92 -10.45 0.62
N ARG A 44 -4.88 -9.62 -0.43
CA ARG A 44 -4.06 -9.91 -1.60
C ARG A 44 -2.57 -9.89 -1.30
N ALA A 45 -2.09 -8.92 -0.52
CA ALA A 45 -0.68 -8.84 -0.15
C ALA A 45 -0.22 -10.11 0.62
N LYS A 46 -1.07 -10.65 1.50
CA LYS A 46 -0.81 -11.92 2.20
C LYS A 46 -0.73 -13.11 1.25
N GLN A 47 -1.68 -13.22 0.31
CA GLN A 47 -1.66 -14.29 -0.70
C GLN A 47 -0.39 -14.26 -1.55
N LEU A 48 0.03 -13.06 -1.97
CA LEU A 48 1.24 -12.88 -2.76
C LEU A 48 2.52 -13.17 -1.95
N ALA A 49 2.54 -12.82 -0.67
CA ALA A 49 3.64 -13.18 0.23
C ALA A 49 3.78 -14.71 0.37
N ALA A 50 2.67 -15.41 0.64
CA ALA A 50 2.67 -16.88 0.75
C ALA A 50 3.09 -17.58 -0.55
N GLU A 51 2.72 -17.01 -1.71
CA GLU A 51 3.18 -17.51 -3.02
C GLU A 51 4.69 -17.29 -3.23
N ALA A 52 5.20 -16.12 -2.83
CA ALA A 52 6.63 -15.79 -2.96
C ALA A 52 7.52 -16.62 -2.03
N GLU A 53 7.04 -17.03 -0.86
CA GLU A 53 7.74 -18.00 0.00
C GLU A 53 7.92 -19.36 -0.69
N ARG A 54 6.98 -19.75 -1.56
CA ARG A 54 7.02 -21.02 -2.30
C ARG A 54 7.80 -20.94 -3.60
N SER A 55 7.89 -19.75 -4.21
CA SER A 55 8.64 -19.54 -5.45
C SER A 55 9.28 -18.15 -5.44
N PRO A 56 10.53 -18.02 -4.94
CA PRO A 56 11.16 -16.72 -4.79
C PRO A 56 11.54 -16.14 -6.16
N ARG A 57 10.69 -15.23 -6.66
CA ARG A 57 10.90 -14.49 -7.93
C ARG A 57 11.71 -13.18 -7.75
N GLY A 58 12.44 -13.02 -6.65
CA GLY A 58 13.22 -11.81 -6.36
C GLY A 58 12.42 -10.65 -5.76
N TYR A 59 11.18 -10.90 -5.31
CA TYR A 59 10.39 -9.94 -4.54
C TYR A 59 10.75 -10.05 -3.06
N ILE A 60 11.07 -8.91 -2.44
CA ILE A 60 11.48 -8.84 -1.03
C ILE A 60 10.24 -8.79 -0.13
N GLN A 61 9.21 -8.05 -0.54
CA GLN A 61 8.01 -7.82 0.28
C GLN A 61 6.84 -7.31 -0.55
N TYR A 62 5.60 -7.57 -0.12
CA TYR A 62 4.41 -6.93 -0.67
C TYR A 62 3.85 -5.90 0.33
N LEU A 63 3.66 -4.67 -0.12
CA LEU A 63 3.25 -3.53 0.70
C LEU A 63 1.91 -2.99 0.24
N VAL A 64 1.02 -2.65 1.17
CA VAL A 64 -0.21 -1.93 0.88
C VAL A 64 0.01 -0.43 1.06
N LYS A 65 -0.37 0.36 0.05
CA LYS A 65 -0.27 1.82 0.08
C LYS A 65 -1.61 2.46 -0.31
N PRO A 66 -2.05 3.52 0.38
CA PRO A 66 -3.22 4.28 -0.06
C PRO A 66 -2.91 4.99 -1.40
N VAL A 67 -3.87 4.97 -2.31
CA VAL A 67 -3.86 5.75 -3.55
C VAL A 67 -4.43 7.12 -3.22
N ARG A 68 -3.58 8.14 -3.30
CA ARG A 68 -4.03 9.53 -3.17
C ARG A 68 -4.52 9.99 -4.53
N GLU A 69 -5.82 10.09 -4.71
CA GLU A 69 -6.34 10.89 -5.81
C GLU A 69 -6.27 12.35 -5.37
N ARG A 70 -5.30 13.07 -5.94
CA ARG A 70 -5.25 14.51 -5.81
C ARG A 70 -6.39 15.04 -6.66
N LYS A 71 -7.57 15.25 -6.05
CA LYS A 71 -8.70 15.92 -6.69
C LYS A 71 -8.16 17.24 -7.25
N LYS A 72 -8.00 17.32 -8.57
CA LYS A 72 -7.74 18.61 -9.22
C LYS A 72 -8.98 19.44 -8.90
N ARG A 73 -8.85 20.42 -8.01
CA ARG A 73 -9.76 21.56 -7.98
C ARG A 73 -9.55 22.28 -9.31
N SER A 74 -10.37 21.93 -10.31
CA SER A 74 -10.65 22.79 -11.45
C SER A 74 -11.82 23.67 -11.11
#